data_AF-A0A7V7RL26-F1
#
_entry.id   AF-A0A7V7RL26-F1
#
_cell.length_a   1.000
_cell.length_b   1.000
_cell.length_c   1.000
_cell.angle_alpha   90.00
_cell.angle_beta   90.00
_cell.angle_gamma   90.00
#
_symmetry.space_group_name_H-M   'P 1'
#
loop_
_entity.id
_entity.type
_entity.pdbx_description
1 polymer ?
#
loop_
_entity_poly.entity_id
_entity_poly.type
_entity_poly.pdbx_seq_one_letter_code
_entity_poly.pdbx_strand_id
1 'polypeptide(L)'
;MRETLLFDRVTKYLIQKYNCHTVILHGSYSTGDFTEESDLDIVCFSDNTEDKNDVEVFEGIQLDVWIYDTEKMANPEQFLHINSGKILEDKKGLAKKFLLNIEDIFKNGPDQPSNEEKEFLKAWLRKMYLRSNKNDIEGNYRLHWMLKDSLEIYFALNGLWYLGPKKSLIWLRENDEVAYNLFNNALSKSAKKNNIEELLDYLNRM
;
A
#
# COMPACT_ATOMS: atom_id res chain seq x y z
N MET A 1 15.94 -8.94 -19.78
CA MET A 1 15.64 -9.63 -21.06
C MET A 1 14.46 -10.60 -20.94
N ARG A 2 14.41 -11.48 -19.92
CA ARG A 2 13.25 -12.37 -19.68
C ARG A 2 11.99 -11.61 -19.24
N GLU A 3 12.12 -10.65 -18.33
CA GLU A 3 11.00 -9.84 -17.82
C GLU A 3 10.38 -8.94 -18.91
N THR A 4 11.19 -8.28 -19.73
CA THR A 4 10.71 -7.45 -20.84
C THR A 4 9.82 -8.28 -21.78
N LEU A 5 10.26 -9.50 -22.12
CA LEU A 5 9.48 -10.41 -22.95
C LEU A 5 8.20 -10.88 -22.26
N LEU A 6 8.21 -11.10 -20.94
CA LEU A 6 7.02 -11.42 -20.16
C LEU A 6 6.03 -10.26 -20.19
N PHE A 7 6.47 -9.04 -19.89
CA PHE A 7 5.62 -7.85 -19.89
C PHE A 7 5.00 -7.62 -21.27
N ASP A 8 5.77 -7.75 -22.35
CA ASP A 8 5.23 -7.64 -23.71
C ASP A 8 4.12 -8.67 -23.99
N ARG A 9 4.26 -9.91 -23.50
CA ARG A 9 3.25 -10.97 -23.69
C ARG A 9 2.01 -10.72 -22.83
N VAL A 10 2.19 -10.38 -21.56
CA VAL A 10 1.09 -10.02 -20.64
C VAL A 10 0.32 -8.82 -21.18
N THR A 11 1.00 -7.76 -21.59
CA THR A 11 0.36 -6.56 -22.16
C THR A 11 -0.48 -6.91 -23.39
N LYS A 12 0.04 -7.71 -24.32
CA LYS A 12 -0.73 -8.17 -25.49
C LYS A 12 -1.97 -8.97 -25.08
N TYR A 13 -1.81 -9.88 -24.12
CA TYR A 13 -2.90 -10.69 -23.59
C TYR A 13 -4.02 -9.83 -22.98
N LEU A 14 -3.66 -8.89 -22.10
CA LEU A 14 -4.62 -8.00 -21.43
C LEU A 14 -5.34 -7.06 -22.41
N ILE A 15 -4.61 -6.52 -23.39
CA ILE A 15 -5.20 -5.71 -24.47
C ILE A 15 -6.24 -6.52 -25.24
N GLN A 16 -5.95 -7.77 -25.58
CA GLN A 16 -6.89 -8.63 -26.31
C GLN A 16 -8.11 -8.99 -25.46
N LYS A 17 -7.91 -9.29 -24.17
CA LYS A 17 -8.96 -9.73 -23.26
C LYS A 17 -9.91 -8.60 -22.83
N TYR A 18 -9.36 -7.43 -22.51
CA TYR A 18 -10.11 -6.32 -21.91
C TYR A 18 -10.29 -5.12 -22.84
N ASN A 19 -9.77 -5.19 -24.08
CA ASN A 19 -9.79 -4.09 -25.04
C ASN A 19 -9.23 -2.78 -24.45
N CYS A 20 -8.23 -2.89 -23.57
CA CYS A 20 -7.65 -1.73 -22.88
C CYS A 20 -6.72 -0.95 -23.80
N HIS A 21 -6.71 0.37 -23.58
CA HIS A 21 -5.82 1.29 -24.27
C HIS A 21 -4.61 1.69 -23.42
N THR A 22 -4.70 1.47 -22.10
CA THR A 22 -3.63 1.77 -21.15
C THR A 22 -3.45 0.58 -20.23
N VAL A 23 -2.19 0.20 -20.00
CA VAL A 23 -1.79 -0.86 -19.07
C VAL A 23 -0.65 -0.33 -18.23
N ILE A 24 -0.83 -0.33 -16.91
CA ILE A 24 0.15 0.13 -15.93
C ILE A 24 0.46 -1.03 -14.98
N LEU A 25 1.71 -1.44 -14.93
CA LEU A 25 2.23 -2.36 -13.94
C LEU A 25 2.60 -1.58 -12.68
N HIS A 26 2.17 -2.04 -11.52
CA HIS A 26 2.61 -1.48 -10.24
C HIS A 26 3.11 -2.58 -9.31
N GLY A 27 3.27 -2.24 -8.03
CA GLY A 27 3.72 -3.20 -7.03
C GLY A 27 5.14 -3.67 -7.26
N SER A 28 5.44 -4.87 -6.79
CA SER A 28 6.81 -5.31 -6.56
C SER A 28 7.67 -5.45 -7.83
N TYR A 29 7.05 -5.83 -8.96
CA TYR A 29 7.73 -5.89 -10.25
C TYR A 29 8.05 -4.51 -10.83
N SER A 30 7.26 -3.48 -10.50
CA SER A 30 7.56 -2.10 -10.89
C SER A 30 8.72 -1.51 -10.08
N THR A 31 8.81 -1.85 -8.79
CA THR A 31 9.82 -1.34 -7.85
C THR A 31 11.10 -2.18 -7.80
N GLY A 32 11.10 -3.38 -8.38
CA GLY A 32 12.27 -4.27 -8.46
C GLY A 32 12.54 -5.08 -7.19
N ASP A 33 11.59 -5.11 -6.26
CA ASP A 33 11.67 -5.85 -4.98
C ASP A 33 10.68 -7.05 -4.96
N PHE A 34 10.41 -7.62 -6.14
CA PHE A 34 9.62 -8.82 -6.30
C PHE A 34 10.38 -10.06 -5.82
N THR A 35 9.62 -11.08 -5.44
CA THR A 35 10.10 -12.38 -4.96
C THR A 35 9.45 -13.50 -5.77
N GLU A 36 9.81 -14.75 -5.48
CA GLU A 36 9.16 -15.90 -6.14
C GLU A 36 7.66 -16.01 -5.83
N GLU A 37 7.20 -15.41 -4.73
CA GLU A 37 5.79 -15.37 -4.32
C GLU A 37 5.04 -14.16 -4.91
N SER A 38 5.72 -13.29 -5.67
CA SER A 38 5.12 -12.06 -6.18
C SER A 38 4.24 -12.30 -7.40
N ASP A 39 3.07 -11.70 -7.37
CA ASP A 39 2.14 -11.50 -8.47
C ASP A 39 2.51 -10.30 -9.34
N LEU A 40 1.82 -10.16 -10.47
CA LEU A 40 1.84 -8.95 -11.29
C LEU A 40 0.60 -8.11 -10.98
N ASP A 41 0.79 -7.04 -10.20
CA ASP A 41 -0.25 -6.05 -9.97
C ASP A 41 -0.42 -5.13 -11.19
N ILE A 42 -1.59 -5.14 -11.81
CA ILE A 42 -1.83 -4.42 -13.06
C ILE A 42 -3.12 -3.60 -12.99
N VAL A 43 -3.04 -2.35 -13.43
CA VAL A 43 -4.21 -1.52 -13.72
C VAL A 43 -4.36 -1.33 -15.23
N CYS A 44 -5.55 -1.64 -15.74
CA CYS A 44 -5.95 -1.45 -17.13
C CYS A 44 -7.05 -0.38 -17.24
N PHE A 45 -7.00 0.45 -18.28
CA PHE A 45 -8.07 1.38 -18.62
C PHE A 45 -8.63 1.09 -20.01
N SER A 46 -9.97 1.01 -20.10
CA SER A 46 -10.75 0.80 -21.32
C SER A 46 -11.91 1.80 -21.38
N ASP A 47 -12.39 2.13 -22.57
CA ASP A 47 -13.58 2.97 -22.71
C ASP A 47 -14.87 2.16 -22.58
N ASN A 48 -15.89 2.75 -21.96
CA ASN A 48 -17.23 2.19 -21.81
C ASN A 48 -17.18 0.79 -21.16
N THR A 49 -16.35 0.63 -20.14
CA THR A 49 -16.21 -0.62 -19.40
C THR A 49 -16.74 -0.48 -17.98
N GLU A 50 -17.18 -1.59 -17.40
CA GLU A 50 -17.51 -1.62 -15.97
C GLU A 50 -16.23 -1.87 -15.16
N ASP A 51 -16.12 -1.17 -14.03
CA ASP A 51 -15.06 -1.41 -13.06
C ASP A 51 -15.13 -2.86 -12.57
N LYS A 52 -14.02 -3.59 -12.68
CA LYS A 52 -13.92 -4.97 -12.21
C LYS A 52 -12.50 -5.33 -11.86
N ASN A 53 -12.35 -6.41 -11.12
CA ASN A 53 -11.08 -7.08 -10.90
C ASN A 53 -11.12 -8.50 -11.45
N ASP A 54 -9.97 -9.01 -11.88
CA ASP A 54 -9.79 -10.38 -12.33
C ASP A 54 -8.47 -10.90 -11.75
N VAL A 55 -8.50 -12.15 -11.26
CA VAL A 55 -7.33 -12.84 -10.73
C VAL A 55 -7.13 -14.09 -11.55
N GLU A 56 -5.98 -14.19 -12.20
CA GLU A 56 -5.69 -15.28 -13.12
C GLU A 56 -4.22 -15.70 -13.09
N VAL A 57 -3.91 -16.83 -13.70
CA VAL A 57 -2.52 -17.29 -13.83
C VAL A 57 -2.11 -17.24 -15.29
N PHE A 58 -1.06 -16.48 -15.58
CA PHE A 58 -0.47 -16.33 -16.90
C PHE A 58 0.98 -16.80 -16.88
N GLU A 59 1.30 -17.84 -17.68
CA GLU A 59 2.64 -18.43 -17.76
C GLU A 59 3.24 -18.83 -16.39
N GLY A 60 2.38 -19.24 -15.46
CA GLY A 60 2.77 -19.67 -14.11
C GLY A 60 2.89 -18.54 -13.08
N ILE A 61 2.59 -17.30 -13.47
CA ILE A 61 2.60 -16.12 -12.58
C ILE A 61 1.15 -15.67 -12.35
N GLN A 62 0.79 -15.36 -11.11
CA GLN A 62 -0.51 -14.77 -10.81
C GLN A 62 -0.57 -13.33 -11.29
N LEU A 63 -1.66 -12.95 -11.96
CA LEU A 63 -2.00 -11.60 -12.34
C LEU A 63 -3.14 -11.13 -11.44
N ASP A 64 -2.94 -9.98 -10.80
CA ASP A 64 -3.98 -9.26 -10.06
C ASP A 64 -4.34 -8.02 -10.89
N VAL A 65 -5.37 -8.15 -11.73
CA VAL A 65 -5.72 -7.15 -12.74
C VAL A 65 -6.96 -6.38 -12.32
N TRP A 66 -6.81 -5.06 -12.20
CA TRP A 66 -7.90 -4.12 -12.02
C TRP A 66 -8.20 -3.43 -13.35
N ILE A 67 -9.46 -3.48 -13.77
CA ILE A 67 -9.93 -2.88 -15.02
C ILE A 67 -10.90 -1.77 -14.66
N TYR A 68 -10.62 -0.57 -15.15
CA TYR A 68 -11.43 0.62 -14.89
C TYR A 68 -11.84 1.29 -16.20
N ASP A 69 -12.96 2.02 -16.14
CA ASP A 69 -13.29 2.96 -17.20
C ASP A 69 -12.28 4.12 -17.25
N THR A 70 -11.98 4.57 -18.47
CA THR A 70 -11.14 5.75 -18.74
C THR A 70 -11.54 6.98 -17.92
N GLU A 71 -12.84 7.17 -17.64
CA GLU A 71 -13.34 8.26 -16.80
C GLU A 71 -12.72 8.29 -15.40
N LYS A 72 -12.30 7.13 -14.87
CA LYS A 72 -11.63 7.05 -13.55
C LYS A 72 -10.29 7.75 -13.53
N MET A 73 -9.64 7.94 -14.68
CA MET A 73 -8.39 8.70 -14.77
C MET A 73 -8.55 10.19 -14.40
N ALA A 74 -9.79 10.68 -14.31
CA ALA A 74 -10.10 12.03 -13.82
C ALA A 74 -9.95 12.18 -12.29
N ASN A 75 -9.86 11.06 -11.54
CA ASN A 75 -9.80 11.02 -10.07
C ASN A 75 -8.49 10.35 -9.58
N PRO A 76 -7.30 10.92 -9.89
CA PRO A 76 -6.00 10.31 -9.58
C PRO A 76 -5.75 10.03 -8.10
N GLU A 77 -6.42 10.75 -7.18
CA GLU A 77 -6.33 10.51 -5.74
C GLU A 77 -6.81 9.11 -5.31
N GLN A 78 -7.67 8.46 -6.10
CA GLN A 78 -8.10 7.08 -5.84
C GLN A 78 -7.02 6.05 -6.19
N PHE A 79 -5.95 6.48 -6.87
CA PHE A 79 -4.92 5.63 -7.46
C PHE A 79 -3.53 5.87 -6.86
N LEU A 80 -3.42 6.43 -5.65
CA LEU A 80 -2.12 6.66 -4.99
C LEU A 80 -1.28 5.37 -4.82
N HIS A 81 -1.93 4.21 -4.75
CA HIS A 81 -1.26 2.90 -4.62
C HIS A 81 -0.39 2.54 -5.84
N ILE A 82 -0.73 3.04 -7.04
CA ILE A 82 0.06 2.87 -8.27
C ILE A 82 1.09 3.97 -8.50
N ASN A 83 1.33 4.84 -7.51
CA ASN A 83 2.40 5.83 -7.61
C ASN A 83 3.73 5.15 -7.99
N SER A 84 4.47 5.77 -8.91
CA SER A 84 5.67 5.19 -9.57
C SER A 84 5.42 3.94 -10.42
N GLY A 85 4.18 3.70 -10.85
CA GLY A 85 3.82 2.61 -11.76
C GLY A 85 4.54 2.70 -13.11
N LYS A 86 4.80 1.54 -13.70
CA LYS A 86 5.45 1.39 -15.00
C LYS A 86 4.38 1.28 -16.09
N ILE A 87 4.39 2.22 -17.02
CA ILE A 87 3.54 2.17 -18.22
C ILE A 87 4.02 1.03 -19.11
N LEU A 88 3.16 0.04 -19.36
CA LEU A 88 3.40 -1.01 -20.33
C LEU A 88 2.72 -0.71 -21.68
N GLU A 89 1.57 -0.04 -21.66
CA GLU A 89 0.86 0.43 -22.86
C GLU A 89 0.21 1.79 -22.59
N ASP A 90 0.24 2.69 -23.58
CA ASP A 90 -0.45 3.99 -23.54
C ASP A 90 -0.89 4.47 -24.93
N LYS A 91 -1.85 3.76 -25.54
CA LYS A 91 -2.31 4.06 -26.92
C LYS A 91 -2.89 5.45 -27.10
N LYS A 92 -3.45 6.02 -26.03
CA LYS A 92 -4.08 7.36 -26.04
C LYS A 92 -3.19 8.47 -25.50
N GLY A 93 -1.99 8.15 -24.99
CA GLY A 93 -1.10 9.15 -24.37
C GLY A 93 -1.64 9.72 -23.04
N LEU A 94 -2.54 9.01 -22.36
CA LEU A 94 -3.18 9.46 -21.13
C LEU A 94 -2.39 9.04 -19.88
N ALA A 95 -1.70 7.89 -19.94
CA ALA A 95 -1.07 7.27 -18.78
C ALA A 95 0.00 8.16 -18.15
N LYS A 96 0.82 8.82 -18.99
CA LYS A 96 1.89 9.69 -18.49
C LYS A 96 1.34 10.87 -17.69
N LYS A 97 0.30 11.55 -18.19
CA LYS A 97 -0.33 12.67 -17.48
C LYS A 97 -0.98 12.20 -16.18
N PHE A 98 -1.64 11.04 -16.23
CA PHE A 98 -2.29 10.47 -15.06
C PHE A 98 -1.30 10.11 -13.94
N LEU A 99 -0.20 9.43 -14.26
CA LEU A 99 0.85 9.12 -13.27
C LEU A 99 1.53 10.38 -12.72
N LEU A 100 1.72 11.42 -13.54
CA LEU A 100 2.24 12.71 -13.05
C LEU A 100 1.29 13.38 -12.05
N ASN A 101 -0.03 13.33 -12.30
CA ASN A 101 -1.01 13.86 -11.35
C ASN A 101 -1.00 13.08 -10.03
N ILE A 102 -0.88 11.74 -10.10
CA ILE A 102 -0.75 10.88 -8.91
C ILE A 102 0.51 11.25 -8.13
N GLU A 103 1.63 11.43 -8.81
CA GLU A 103 2.91 11.82 -8.19
C GLU A 103 2.81 13.19 -7.51
N ASP A 104 2.12 14.16 -8.13
CA ASP A 104 1.93 15.51 -7.57
C ASP A 104 1.09 15.46 -6.28
N ILE A 105 -0.02 14.71 -6.27
CA ILE A 105 -0.84 14.49 -5.07
C ILE A 105 -0.01 13.78 -3.99
N PHE A 106 0.75 12.76 -4.38
CA PHE A 106 1.59 12.02 -3.44
C PHE A 106 2.62 12.93 -2.75
N LYS A 107 3.28 13.82 -3.52
CA LYS A 107 4.25 14.80 -3.01
C LYS A 107 3.64 15.85 -2.09
N ASN A 108 2.38 16.22 -2.32
CA ASN A 108 1.66 17.15 -1.45
C ASN A 108 1.30 16.54 -0.08
N GLY A 109 1.33 15.20 0.03
CA GLY A 109 1.01 14.49 1.27
C GLY A 109 -0.51 14.40 1.54
N PRO A 110 -0.91 13.62 2.56
CA PRO A 110 -2.28 13.60 3.03
C PRO A 110 -2.64 14.88 3.79
N ASP A 111 -3.95 15.06 4.02
CA ASP A 111 -4.44 16.05 4.96
C ASP A 111 -3.79 15.86 6.34
N GLN A 112 -3.33 16.96 6.91
CA GLN A 112 -2.64 16.94 8.19
C GLN A 112 -3.65 16.82 9.33
N PRO A 113 -3.56 15.80 10.20
CA PRO A 113 -4.49 15.69 11.30
C PRO A 113 -4.27 16.84 12.29
N SER A 114 -5.37 17.36 12.82
CA SER A 114 -5.38 18.31 13.91
C SER A 114 -4.74 17.71 15.18
N ASN A 115 -4.31 18.58 16.09
CA ASN A 115 -3.76 18.12 17.37
C ASN A 115 -4.76 17.27 18.17
N GLU A 116 -6.05 17.58 18.09
CA GLU A 116 -7.11 16.79 18.75
C GLU A 116 -7.21 15.38 18.16
N GLU A 117 -7.16 15.26 16.83
CA GLU A 117 -7.14 13.95 16.16
C GLU A 117 -5.88 13.15 16.51
N LYS A 118 -4.70 13.80 16.53
CA LYS A 118 -3.45 13.14 16.96
C LYS A 118 -3.56 12.58 18.38
N GLU A 119 -4.06 13.38 19.33
CA GLU A 119 -4.27 12.94 20.71
C GLU A 119 -5.30 11.81 20.81
N PHE A 120 -6.36 11.86 20.01
CA PHE A 120 -7.34 10.78 19.92
C PHE A 120 -6.71 9.46 19.44
N LEU A 121 -5.89 9.49 18.39
CA LEU A 121 -5.21 8.29 17.86
C LEU A 121 -4.26 7.67 18.88
N LYS A 122 -3.47 8.50 19.60
CA LYS A 122 -2.60 8.05 20.70
C LYS A 122 -3.41 7.41 21.83
N ALA A 123 -4.50 8.06 22.24
CA ALA A 123 -5.39 7.55 23.27
C ALA A 123 -6.07 6.24 22.86
N TRP A 124 -6.43 6.09 21.57
CA TRP A 124 -6.95 4.85 21.00
C TRP A 124 -5.96 3.71 21.18
N LEU A 125 -4.69 3.91 20.84
CA LEU A 125 -3.64 2.90 20.93
C LEU A 125 -3.50 2.41 22.37
N ARG A 126 -3.40 3.36 23.32
CA ARG A 126 -3.29 3.05 24.75
C ARG A 126 -4.51 2.30 25.26
N LYS A 127 -5.70 2.73 24.88
CA LYS A 127 -6.98 2.10 25.27
C LYS A 127 -7.06 0.66 24.74
N MET A 128 -6.65 0.41 23.51
CA MET A 128 -6.67 -0.93 22.92
C MET A 128 -5.67 -1.86 23.59
N TYR A 129 -4.48 -1.35 23.89
CA TYR A 129 -3.48 -2.10 24.65
C TYR A 129 -3.94 -2.45 26.08
N LEU A 130 -4.59 -1.52 26.79
CA LEU A 130 -5.17 -1.82 28.10
C LEU A 130 -6.25 -2.90 28.01
N ARG A 131 -7.08 -2.86 26.96
CA ARG A 131 -8.12 -3.87 26.73
C ARG A 131 -7.56 -5.23 26.31
N SER A 132 -6.36 -5.29 25.73
CA SER A 132 -5.72 -6.58 25.44
C SER A 132 -5.28 -7.36 26.67
N ASN A 133 -5.12 -6.70 27.83
CA ASN A 133 -4.66 -7.34 29.07
C ASN A 133 -5.70 -8.25 29.74
N LYS A 134 -6.87 -8.48 29.14
CA LYS A 134 -7.91 -9.37 29.67
C LYS A 134 -7.55 -10.85 29.64
N ASN A 135 -6.42 -11.23 29.03
CA ASN A 135 -5.92 -12.62 28.92
C ASN A 135 -6.96 -13.61 28.35
N ASP A 136 -7.82 -13.13 27.46
CA ASP A 136 -8.83 -13.91 26.74
C ASP A 136 -8.66 -13.76 25.22
N ILE A 137 -9.50 -14.47 24.46
CA ILE A 137 -9.46 -14.46 22.98
C ILE A 137 -9.70 -13.05 22.44
N GLU A 138 -10.61 -12.29 23.06
CA GLU A 138 -10.87 -10.90 22.68
C GLU A 138 -9.64 -10.03 22.92
N GLY A 139 -8.96 -10.19 24.06
CA GLY A 139 -7.74 -9.48 24.40
C GLY A 139 -6.63 -9.75 23.41
N ASN A 140 -6.44 -11.02 23.01
CA ASN A 140 -5.50 -11.40 21.96
C ASN A 140 -5.85 -10.73 20.63
N TYR A 141 -7.13 -10.76 20.21
CA TYR A 141 -7.56 -10.08 18.98
C TYR A 141 -7.28 -8.58 19.01
N ARG A 142 -7.60 -7.91 20.14
CA ARG A 142 -7.36 -6.48 20.34
C ARG A 142 -5.89 -6.12 20.28
N LEU A 143 -4.99 -6.99 20.73
CA LEU A 143 -3.55 -6.77 20.62
C LEU A 143 -3.10 -6.73 19.16
N HIS A 144 -3.51 -7.71 18.36
CA HIS A 144 -3.16 -7.78 16.94
C HIS A 144 -3.76 -6.59 16.16
N TRP A 145 -5.01 -6.23 16.47
CA TRP A 145 -5.64 -5.05 15.88
C TRP A 145 -4.87 -3.78 16.25
N MET A 146 -4.54 -3.59 17.53
CA MET A 146 -3.75 -2.45 18.00
C MET A 146 -2.40 -2.35 17.27
N LEU A 147 -1.67 -3.47 17.13
CA LEU A 147 -0.40 -3.50 16.43
C LEU A 147 -0.55 -3.17 14.94
N LYS A 148 -1.57 -3.69 14.26
CA LYS A 148 -1.88 -3.33 12.87
C LYS A 148 -2.14 -1.82 12.75
N ASP A 149 -3.03 -1.28 13.57
CA ASP A 149 -3.40 0.14 13.50
C ASP A 149 -2.25 1.05 13.93
N SER A 150 -1.35 0.59 14.81
CA SER A 150 -0.20 1.38 15.27
C SER A 150 0.74 1.79 14.12
N LEU A 151 0.89 0.92 13.11
CA LEU A 151 1.67 1.26 11.92
C LEU A 151 0.96 2.35 11.11
N GLU A 152 -0.33 2.23 10.87
CA GLU A 152 -1.12 3.24 10.15
C GLU A 152 -1.13 4.58 10.88
N ILE A 153 -1.28 4.54 12.21
CA ILE A 153 -1.27 5.71 13.07
C ILE A 153 0.08 6.41 13.06
N TYR A 154 1.21 5.70 13.00
CA TYR A 154 2.52 6.35 12.84
C TYR A 154 2.57 7.26 11.60
N PHE A 155 2.07 6.78 10.46
CA PHE A 155 2.05 7.57 9.23
C PHE A 155 1.08 8.76 9.35
N ALA A 156 -0.10 8.55 9.94
CA ALA A 156 -1.04 9.64 10.22
C ALA A 156 -0.44 10.72 11.13
N LEU A 157 0.23 10.34 12.23
CA LEU A 157 0.84 11.28 13.18
C LEU A 157 1.92 12.17 12.51
N ASN A 158 2.65 11.62 11.54
CA ASN A 158 3.64 12.34 10.74
C ASN A 158 3.04 13.06 9.52
N GLY A 159 1.74 12.93 9.26
CA GLY A 159 1.13 13.48 8.05
C GLY A 159 1.70 12.88 6.77
N LEU A 160 1.93 11.57 6.76
CA LEU A 160 2.47 10.80 5.64
C LEU A 160 1.44 9.77 5.13
N TRP A 161 1.53 9.43 3.85
CA TRP A 161 0.70 8.37 3.27
C TRP A 161 1.07 6.99 3.83
N TYR A 162 0.09 6.25 4.34
CA TYR A 162 0.24 4.82 4.59
C TYR A 162 -0.04 4.03 3.30
N LEU A 163 1.00 3.43 2.71
CA LEU A 163 0.91 2.68 1.44
C LEU A 163 0.91 1.15 1.64
N GLY A 164 0.46 0.69 2.80
CA GLY A 164 0.51 -0.71 3.19
C GLY A 164 1.84 -1.12 3.83
N PRO A 165 1.88 -2.31 4.47
CA PRO A 165 2.95 -2.67 5.39
C PRO A 165 4.33 -2.79 4.73
N LYS A 166 4.40 -3.34 3.50
CA LYS A 166 5.68 -3.53 2.80
C LYS A 166 6.38 -2.19 2.54
N LYS A 167 5.68 -1.26 1.87
CA LYS A 167 6.22 0.08 1.54
C LYS A 167 6.49 0.90 2.80
N SER A 168 5.59 0.86 3.77
CA SER A 168 5.73 1.58 5.04
C SER A 168 6.93 1.10 5.86
N LEU A 169 7.18 -0.20 5.97
CA LEU A 169 8.33 -0.72 6.72
C LEU A 169 9.67 -0.47 6.02
N ILE A 170 9.70 -0.49 4.69
CA ILE A 170 10.88 -0.05 3.92
C ILE A 170 11.15 1.44 4.17
N TRP A 171 10.13 2.28 4.06
CA TRP A 171 10.24 3.72 4.31
C TRP A 171 10.77 4.01 5.71
N LEU A 172 10.23 3.34 6.73
CA LEU A 172 10.71 3.45 8.12
C LEU A 172 12.19 3.08 8.23
N ARG A 173 12.63 1.97 7.62
CA ARG A 173 14.03 1.56 7.67
C ARG A 173 14.97 2.64 7.11
N GLU A 174 14.54 3.34 6.08
CA GLU A 174 15.34 4.35 5.38
C GLU A 174 15.27 5.75 6.01
N ASN A 175 14.17 6.09 6.70
CA ASN A 175 13.89 7.46 7.15
C ASN A 175 13.70 7.61 8.67
N ASP A 176 13.35 6.53 9.38
CA ASP A 176 13.17 6.49 10.84
C ASP A 176 13.53 5.09 11.39
N GLU A 177 14.84 4.83 11.44
CA GLU A 177 15.39 3.54 11.89
C GLU A 177 14.97 3.21 13.34
N VAL A 178 14.74 4.22 14.18
CA VAL A 178 14.29 4.03 15.56
C VAL A 178 12.88 3.45 15.56
N ALA A 179 11.94 4.07 14.85
CA ALA A 179 10.59 3.53 14.72
C ALA A 179 10.59 2.15 14.07
N TYR A 180 11.39 1.94 13.01
CA TYR A 180 11.54 0.62 12.37
C TYR A 180 11.90 -0.48 13.38
N ASN A 181 12.91 -0.23 14.23
CA ASN A 181 13.35 -1.19 15.22
C ASN A 181 12.29 -1.45 16.30
N LEU A 182 11.56 -0.42 16.73
CA LEU A 182 10.46 -0.55 17.69
C LEU A 182 9.32 -1.40 17.11
N PHE A 183 8.91 -1.14 15.87
CA PHE A 183 7.92 -1.96 15.17
C PHE A 183 8.39 -3.41 15.01
N ASN A 184 9.65 -3.63 14.59
CA ASN A 184 10.23 -4.97 14.46
C ASN A 184 10.20 -5.75 15.79
N ASN A 185 10.51 -5.09 16.91
CA ASN A 185 10.50 -5.71 18.23
C ASN A 185 9.09 -6.00 18.75
N ALA A 186 8.12 -5.12 18.48
CA ALA A 186 6.74 -5.24 18.92
C ALA A 186 5.91 -6.23 18.07
N LEU A 187 6.21 -6.35 16.78
CA LEU A 187 5.52 -7.27 15.85
C LEU A 187 6.10 -8.69 15.84
N SER A 188 7.25 -8.91 16.49
CA SER A 188 7.88 -10.22 16.58
C SER A 188 6.95 -11.25 17.25
N LYS A 189 6.97 -12.50 16.76
CA LYS A 189 6.26 -13.63 17.40
C LYS A 189 6.72 -13.88 18.84
N SER A 190 7.93 -13.44 19.20
CA SER A 190 8.49 -13.51 20.54
C SER A 190 8.44 -12.16 21.28
N ALA A 191 7.60 -11.22 20.84
CA ALA A 191 7.49 -9.91 21.45
C ALA A 191 7.13 -10.03 22.93
N LYS A 192 7.84 -9.27 23.76
CA LYS A 192 7.55 -9.13 25.18
C LYS A 192 6.69 -7.90 25.41
N LYS A 193 6.00 -7.87 26.56
CA LYS A 193 5.19 -6.72 27.00
C LYS A 193 5.94 -5.39 26.84
N ASN A 194 7.19 -5.34 27.31
CA ASN A 194 8.02 -4.14 27.23
C ASN A 194 8.27 -3.66 25.80
N ASN A 195 8.43 -4.56 24.82
CA ASN A 195 8.64 -4.15 23.42
C ASN A 195 7.44 -3.34 22.89
N ILE A 196 6.23 -3.74 23.30
CA ILE A 196 4.99 -3.09 22.89
C ILE A 196 4.82 -1.77 23.64
N GLU A 197 5.16 -1.72 24.93
CA GLU A 197 5.14 -0.49 25.73
C GLU A 197 6.12 0.55 25.18
N GLU A 198 7.33 0.15 24.77
CA GLU A 198 8.33 1.03 24.15
C GLU A 198 7.82 1.64 22.83
N LEU A 199 7.17 0.84 21.98
CA LEU A 199 6.53 1.35 20.76
C LEU A 199 5.43 2.38 21.10
N LEU A 200 4.55 2.05 22.05
CA LEU A 200 3.47 2.96 22.46
C LEU A 200 4.01 4.27 23.05
N ASP A 201 5.06 4.20 23.85
CA ASP A 201 5.70 5.38 24.45
C ASP A 201 6.37 6.25 23.39
N TYR A 202 6.94 5.66 22.35
CA TYR A 202 7.47 6.39 21.19
C TYR A 202 6.36 7.12 20.44
N LEU A 203 5.29 6.41 20.05
CA LEU A 203 4.16 6.99 19.32
C LEU A 203 3.45 8.10 20.12
N ASN A 204 3.38 7.96 21.44
CA ASN A 204 2.74 8.95 22.30
C ASN A 204 3.49 10.29 22.35
N ARG A 205 4.80 10.32 22.03
CA ARG A 205 5.65 11.52 22.05
C ARG A 205 5.65 12.30 20.74
N MET A 206 5.07 11.75 19.67
CA MET A 206 5.03 12.34 18.33
C MET A 206 4.01 13.49 18.22
#